data_AF-A0A8J6XUA1-F1
#
_entry.id   AF-A0A8J6XUA1-F1
#
_cell.length_a   1.000
_cell.length_b   1.000
_cell.length_c   1.000
_cell.angle_alpha   90.00
_cell.angle_beta   90.00
_cell.angle_gamma   90.00
#
_symmetry.space_group_name_H-M   'P 1'
#
loop_
_entity.id
_entity.type
_entity.pdbx_description
1 polymer ?
#
loop_
_entity_poly.entity_id
_entity_poly.type
_entity_poly.pdbx_seq_one_letter_code
_entity_poly.pdbx_strand_id
1 'polypeptide(L)'
;MSKPKLSDSEITQRGKELYENSIRPQVETPENIGKIVSINVETGEYEIGDDLLVTSLRLRAKQADAALWAERIGFNAVYAVGGTLFRTAQ
;
A
#
# COMPACT_ATOMS: atom_id res chain seq x y z
N MET A 1 11.05 14.41 11.69
CA MET A 1 10.03 13.73 10.86
C MET A 1 8.86 13.40 11.77
N SER A 2 7.63 13.74 11.39
CA SER A 2 6.44 13.41 12.18
C SER A 2 6.14 11.91 12.06
N LYS A 3 5.75 11.25 13.16
CA LYS A 3 5.48 9.81 13.20
C LYS A 3 3.95 9.59 13.25
N PRO A 4 3.41 8.55 12.58
CA PRO A 4 2.03 8.13 12.75
C PRO A 4 1.68 7.87 14.22
N LYS A 5 0.42 8.16 14.57
CA LYS A 5 -0.12 7.93 15.93
C LYS A 5 -0.51 6.47 16.17
N LEU A 6 -0.81 5.73 15.10
CA LEU A 6 -1.19 4.33 15.14
C LEU A 6 0.04 3.43 15.34
N SER A 7 -0.17 2.30 16.01
CA SER A 7 0.84 1.24 16.09
C SER A 7 0.96 0.48 14.76
N ASP A 8 2.10 -0.18 14.54
CA ASP A 8 2.35 -0.92 13.29
C ASP A 8 1.33 -2.05 13.06
N SER A 9 0.83 -2.68 14.13
CA SER A 9 -0.22 -3.71 14.05
C SER A 9 -1.56 -3.12 13.65
N GLU A 10 -1.96 -1.97 14.19
CA GLU A 10 -3.18 -1.26 13.79
C GLU A 10 -3.11 -0.80 12.34
N ILE A 11 -1.95 -0.28 11.91
CA ILE A 11 -1.72 0.12 10.52
C ILE A 11 -1.86 -1.08 9.59
N THR A 12 -1.24 -2.21 9.95
CA THR A 12 -1.31 -3.44 9.17
C THR A 12 -2.73 -3.98 9.06
N GLN A 13 -3.47 -4.01 10.18
CA GLN A 13 -4.84 -4.51 10.20
C GLN A 13 -5.76 -3.64 9.34
N ARG A 14 -5.75 -2.32 9.56
CA ARG A 14 -6.59 -1.37 8.81
C ARG A 14 -6.23 -1.32 7.33
N GLY A 15 -4.93 -1.34 7.01
CA GLY A 15 -4.45 -1.33 5.63
C GLY A 15 -4.94 -2.53 4.84
N LYS A 16 -4.85 -3.74 5.42
CA LYS A 16 -5.39 -4.96 4.80
C LYS A 16 -6.89 -4.90 4.61
N GLU A 17 -7.64 -4.47 5.63
CA GLU A 17 -9.10 -4.35 5.55
C GLU A 17 -9.53 -3.36 4.47
N LEU A 18 -8.86 -2.20 4.37
CA LEU A 18 -9.12 -1.21 3.33
C LEU A 18 -8.77 -1.73 1.93
N TYR A 19 -7.64 -2.44 1.80
CA TYR A 19 -7.24 -3.04 0.55
C TYR A 19 -8.28 -4.06 0.09
N GLU A 20 -8.54 -5.10 0.89
CA GLU A 20 -9.42 -6.20 0.48
C GLU A 20 -10.87 -5.75 0.24
N ASN A 21 -11.43 -4.92 1.13
CA ASN A 21 -12.86 -4.61 1.09
C ASN A 21 -13.22 -3.47 0.13
N SER A 22 -12.29 -2.55 -0.13
CA SER A 22 -12.62 -1.29 -0.83
C SER A 22 -11.73 -1.02 -2.03
N ILE A 23 -10.42 -1.24 -1.93
CA ILE A 23 -9.45 -0.74 -2.93
C ILE A 23 -9.14 -1.82 -3.97
N ARG A 24 -9.00 -3.09 -3.57
CA ARG A 24 -8.63 -4.22 -4.41
C ARG A 24 -9.48 -4.33 -5.69
N PRO A 25 -10.83 -4.24 -5.65
CA PRO A 25 -11.65 -4.31 -6.86
C PRO A 25 -11.39 -3.18 -7.88
N GLN A 26 -10.80 -2.06 -7.43
CA GLN A 26 -10.52 -0.89 -8.25
C GLN A 26 -9.09 -0.91 -8.81
N VAL A 27 -8.15 -1.56 -8.11
CA VAL A 27 -6.72 -1.44 -8.40
C VAL A 27 -6.10 -2.71 -8.96
N GLU A 28 -6.68 -3.89 -8.77
CA GLU A 28 -6.23 -5.14 -9.42
C GLU A 28 -6.68 -5.22 -10.89
N THR A 29 -6.26 -4.24 -11.70
CA THR A 29 -6.44 -4.24 -13.16
C THR A 29 -5.17 -4.74 -13.86
N PRO A 30 -5.27 -5.24 -15.12
CA PRO A 30 -4.10 -5.67 -15.88
C PRO A 30 -2.96 -4.63 -15.95
N GLU A 31 -3.29 -3.34 -15.98
CA GLU A 31 -2.33 -2.24 -16.08
C GLU A 31 -1.64 -1.91 -14.74
N ASN A 32 -2.21 -2.38 -13.63
CA ASN A 32 -1.75 -2.07 -12.27
C ASN A 32 -1.13 -3.27 -11.56
N ILE A 33 -1.39 -4.49 -12.01
CA ILE A 33 -0.71 -5.69 -11.49
C ILE A 33 0.80 -5.48 -11.53
N GLY A 34 1.45 -5.71 -10.39
CA GLY A 34 2.88 -5.51 -10.22
C GLY A 34 3.29 -4.10 -9.81
N LYS A 35 2.40 -3.10 -9.84
CA LYS A 35 2.67 -1.77 -9.22
C LYS A 35 2.51 -1.82 -7.71
N ILE A 36 3.00 -0.79 -7.03
CA ILE A 36 2.78 -0.55 -5.61
C ILE A 36 1.51 0.27 -5.42
N VAL A 37 0.66 -0.17 -4.50
CA VAL A 37 -0.36 0.68 -3.87
C VAL A 37 0.13 1.09 -2.48
N SER A 38 0.05 2.37 -2.15
CA SER A 38 0.24 2.88 -0.79
C SER A 38 -1.04 3.53 -0.33
N ILE A 39 -1.44 3.26 0.91
CA ILE A 39 -2.72 3.65 1.48
C ILE A 39 -2.46 4.42 2.77
N ASN A 40 -3.03 5.61 2.90
CA ASN A 40 -3.18 6.26 4.19
C ASN A 40 -4.35 5.60 4.93
N VAL A 41 -4.06 4.82 5.96
CA VAL A 41 -5.07 3.98 6.63
C VAL A 41 -6.03 4.78 7.51
N GLU A 42 -5.74 6.07 7.75
CA GLU A 42 -6.63 6.96 8.51
C GLU A 42 -7.72 7.57 7.61
N THR A 43 -7.42 7.77 6.32
CA THR A 43 -8.31 8.47 5.38
C THR A 43 -8.85 7.58 4.26
N GLY A 44 -8.18 6.47 3.97
CA GLY A 44 -8.46 5.63 2.81
C GLY A 44 -7.92 6.18 1.48
N GLU A 45 -7.25 7.34 1.49
CA GLU A 45 -6.57 7.84 0.30
C GLU A 45 -5.43 6.89 -0.10
N TYR A 46 -5.29 6.64 -1.40
CA TYR A 46 -4.23 5.79 -1.91
C TYR A 46 -3.55 6.38 -3.14
N GLU A 47 -2.30 5.98 -3.33
CA GLU A 47 -1.47 6.30 -4.49
C GLU A 47 -0.99 4.99 -5.12
N ILE A 48 -0.93 4.95 -6.46
CA ILE A 48 -0.39 3.83 -7.22
C ILE A 48 0.85 4.29 -8.00
N GLY A 49 1.89 3.47 -8.02
CA GLY A 49 3.11 3.75 -8.79
C GLY A 49 4.10 2.60 -8.75
N ASP A 50 5.19 2.73 -9.50
CA ASP A 50 6.22 1.69 -9.59
C ASP A 50 7.17 1.68 -8.39
N ASP A 51 7.21 2.78 -7.63
CA ASP A 51 8.16 3.03 -6.56
C ASP A 51 7.45 3.37 -5.25
N LEU A 52 7.72 2.56 -4.21
CA LEU A 52 7.13 2.70 -2.88
C LEU A 52 7.47 4.04 -2.21
N LEU A 53 8.69 4.54 -2.42
CA LEU A 53 9.11 5.80 -1.83
C LEU A 53 8.34 6.95 -2.48
N VAL A 54 8.14 6.92 -3.80
CA VAL A 54 7.39 7.95 -4.52
C VAL A 54 5.93 7.99 -4.07
N THR A 55 5.24 6.85 -4.02
CA THR A 55 3.83 6.79 -3.57
C THR A 55 3.68 7.25 -2.12
N SER A 56 4.61 6.84 -1.24
CA SER A 56 4.63 7.25 0.17
C SER A 56 4.88 8.75 0.33
N LEU A 57 5.79 9.33 -0.44
CA LEU A 57 6.08 10.77 -0.40
C LEU A 57 4.88 11.60 -0.86
N ARG A 58 4.13 11.16 -1.87
CA ARG A 58 2.91 11.84 -2.32
C ARG A 58 1.85 11.91 -1.22
N LEU A 59 1.61 10.80 -0.51
CA LEU A 59 0.68 10.79 0.63
C LEU A 59 1.19 11.66 1.78
N ARG A 60 2.50 11.60 2.07
CA ARG A 60 3.10 12.43 3.13
C ARG A 60 3.15 13.92 2.82
N ALA A 61 3.16 14.30 1.54
CA ALA A 61 3.03 15.70 1.13
C ALA A 61 1.64 16.27 1.49
N LYS A 62 0.61 15.42 1.52
CA LYS A 62 -0.75 15.80 1.96
C LYS A 62 -0.89 15.76 3.49
N GLN A 63 -0.33 14.72 4.13
CA GLN A 63 -0.35 14.56 5.59
C GLN A 63 1.00 14.03 6.08
N ALA A 64 1.79 14.89 6.75
CA ALA A 64 3.17 14.57 7.11
C ALA A 64 3.34 13.38 8.07
N ASP A 65 2.34 13.10 8.91
CA ASP A 65 2.29 11.97 9.85
C ASP A 65 1.43 10.80 9.36
N ALA A 66 1.09 10.75 8.06
CA ALA A 66 0.22 9.72 7.49
C ALA A 66 0.65 8.30 7.88
N ALA A 67 -0.30 7.54 8.43
CA ALA A 67 -0.15 6.13 8.74
C ALA A 67 -0.26 5.31 7.46
N LEU A 68 0.89 4.91 6.89
CA LEU A 68 0.92 4.28 5.57
C LEU A 68 1.03 2.75 5.66
N TRP A 69 0.21 2.07 4.88
CA TRP A 69 0.35 0.65 4.56
C TRP A 69 0.50 0.49 3.05
N ALA A 70 1.25 -0.52 2.59
CA ALA A 70 1.49 -0.71 1.16
C ALA A 70 1.61 -2.18 0.78
N GLU A 71 1.22 -2.49 -0.45
CA GLU A 71 1.33 -3.80 -1.08
C GLU A 71 1.72 -3.68 -2.55
N ARG A 72 2.30 -4.74 -3.13
CA ARG A 72 2.44 -4.86 -4.58
C ARG A 72 1.20 -5.56 -5.12
N ILE A 73 0.45 -4.84 -5.95
CA ILE A 73 -0.85 -5.26 -6.46
C ILE A 73 -0.74 -6.62 -7.15
N GLY A 74 -1.48 -7.61 -6.63
CA GLY A 74 -1.51 -8.97 -7.15
C GLY A 74 -0.29 -9.84 -6.83
N PHE A 75 0.50 -9.51 -5.81
CA PHE A 75 1.65 -10.29 -5.36
C PHE A 75 1.65 -10.49 -3.83
N ASN A 76 2.28 -11.56 -3.36
CA ASN A 76 2.31 -11.92 -1.94
C ASN A 76 3.23 -11.05 -1.05
N ALA A 77 3.99 -10.12 -1.63
CA ALA A 77 4.86 -9.20 -0.91
C ALA A 77 5.18 -7.96 -1.75
N VAL A 78 5.59 -6.86 -1.09
CA VAL A 78 6.02 -5.61 -1.74
C VAL A 78 7.35 -5.80 -2.49
N TYR A 79 8.31 -6.43 -1.82
CA TYR A 79 9.65 -6.76 -2.32
C TYR A 79 10.08 -8.13 -1.78
N ALA A 80 10.98 -8.80 -2.50
CA ALA A 80 11.66 -10.00 -2.04
C ALA A 80 13.17 -9.73 -1.92
N VAL A 81 13.78 -10.15 -0.80
CA VAL A 81 15.23 -10.08 -0.60
C VAL A 81 15.75 -11.52 -0.61
N GLY A 82 16.51 -11.89 -1.65
CA GLY A 82 17.04 -13.25 -1.82
C GLY A 82 15.99 -14.34 -2.13
N GLY A 83 14.76 -13.95 -2.43
CA GLY A 83 13.65 -14.86 -2.76
C GLY A 83 12.83 -14.37 -3.96
N THR A 84 11.68 -15.01 -4.19
CA THR A 84 10.80 -14.74 -5.35
C THR A 84 9.46 -14.15 -4.91
N LEU A 85 8.99 -13.16 -5.65
CA LEU A 85 7.62 -12.65 -5.53
C LEU A 85 6.66 -13.62 -6.24
N PHE A 86 5.61 -14.06 -5.55
CA PHE A 86 4.59 -14.93 -6.12
C PHE A 86 3.37 -14.10 -6.51
N ARG A 87 2.93 -14.26 -7.75
CA ARG A 87 1.67 -13.68 -8.23
C ARG A 87 0.51 -14.37 -7.52
N THR A 88 -0.39 -13.58 -6.94
CA THR A 88 -1.58 -14.01 -6.21
C THR A 88 -2.87 -13.63 -6.92
N ALA A 89 -2.86 -12.58 -7.74
CA ALA A 89 -3.98 -12.23 -8.61
C ALA A 89 -4.09 -13.22 -9.78
N GLN A 90 -5.32 -13.67 -10.06
CA GLN A 90 -5.64 -14.57 -11.18
C GLN A 90 -5.48 -13.88 -12.54
#